data_AF-A0A7C3U5J7-F1
#
_entry.id   AF-A0A7C3U5J7-F1
#
_cell.length_a   1.000
_cell.length_b   1.000
_cell.length_c   1.000
_cell.angle_alpha   90.00
_cell.angle_beta   90.00
_cell.angle_gamma   90.00
#
_symmetry.space_group_name_H-M   'P 1'
#
loop_
_entity.id
_entity.type
_entity.pdbx_description
1 polymer ?
#
loop_
_entity_poly.entity_id
_entity_poly.type
_entity_poly.pdbx_seq_one_letter_code
_entity_poly.pdbx_strand_id
1 'polypeptide(L)'
;MKGEFLNEKTKAILWQVVLEYREKRKKALLKNNLEYEKFREELYQIKKRAISQIENLKKKAISALKENGINVFEAKDAKEAREIIEKLLKEKTKIIKSKSNAFNEIEKEGFLADKELIETDLGDFICQIMEEKESHPVLPAIHLIPEEIVKKIKEKFNTDLEPKPEKIADFVRNLLREKISTAEVGISGANVITSDGKILILENEGNISLVSRWPETHIVISGFEKIVENLEDALKIIKASAIWG
;
A
#
# COMPACT_ATOMS: atom_id res chain seq x y z
N MET A 1 -3.63 22.39 -22.99
CA MET A 1 -4.36 22.48 -21.71
C MET A 1 -3.56 23.33 -20.73
N LYS A 2 -3.84 24.65 -20.65
CA LYS A 2 -3.48 25.46 -19.48
C LYS A 2 -4.68 25.36 -18.52
N GLY A 3 -4.80 24.23 -17.84
CA GLY A 3 -5.74 24.10 -16.74
C GLY A 3 -5.04 24.58 -15.48
N GLU A 4 -5.68 25.43 -14.69
CA GLU A 4 -5.29 25.63 -13.29
C GLU A 4 -5.40 24.26 -12.60
N PHE A 5 -4.31 23.51 -12.58
CA PHE A 5 -4.28 22.10 -12.16
C PHE A 5 -4.75 21.92 -10.71
N LEU A 6 -4.64 22.98 -9.90
CA LEU A 6 -5.09 23.04 -8.51
C LEU A 6 -5.57 24.47 -8.22
N ASN A 7 -6.70 24.62 -7.54
CA ASN A 7 -7.14 25.93 -7.07
C ASN A 7 -6.19 26.47 -5.97
N GLU A 8 -6.20 27.79 -5.73
CA GLU A 8 -5.29 28.43 -4.75
C GLU A 8 -5.42 27.86 -3.33
N LYS A 9 -6.64 27.47 -2.92
CA LYS A 9 -6.89 26.85 -1.61
C LYS A 9 -6.18 25.49 -1.50
N THR A 10 -6.27 24.66 -2.53
CA THR A 10 -5.59 23.36 -2.60
C THR A 10 -4.06 23.51 -2.62
N LYS A 11 -3.53 24.51 -3.35
CA LYS A 11 -2.09 24.81 -3.36
C LYS A 11 -1.57 25.19 -1.97
N ALA A 12 -2.30 26.03 -1.23
CA ALA A 12 -1.90 26.46 0.10
C ALA A 12 -1.85 25.27 1.08
N ILE A 13 -2.88 24.40 1.05
CA ILE A 13 -2.94 23.19 1.87
C ILE A 13 -1.77 22.25 1.53
N LEU A 14 -1.53 21.99 0.24
CA LEU A 14 -0.42 21.14 -0.20
C LEU A 14 0.93 21.66 0.27
N TRP A 15 1.17 22.98 0.18
CA TRP A 15 2.43 23.56 0.62
C TRP A 15 2.66 23.38 2.11
N GLN A 16 1.63 23.59 2.92
CA GLN A 16 1.71 23.36 4.37
C GLN A 16 2.07 21.90 4.67
N VAL A 17 1.37 20.94 4.04
CA VAL A 17 1.64 19.51 4.19
C VAL A 17 3.08 19.16 3.78
N VAL A 18 3.56 19.68 2.66
CA VAL A 18 4.95 19.45 2.20
C VAL A 18 5.97 19.94 3.24
N LEU A 19 5.79 21.13 3.80
CA LEU A 19 6.67 21.69 4.82
C LEU A 19 6.65 20.83 6.10
N GLU A 20 5.47 20.42 6.54
CA GLU A 20 5.33 19.54 7.71
C GLU A 20 6.03 18.20 7.51
N TYR A 21 5.88 17.56 6.34
CA TYR A 21 6.57 16.31 6.02
C TYR A 21 8.09 16.46 5.95
N ARG A 22 8.58 17.59 5.42
CA ARG A 22 10.02 17.89 5.43
C ARG A 22 10.56 17.99 6.86
N GLU A 23 9.85 18.67 7.76
CA GLU A 23 10.25 18.78 9.15
C GLU A 23 10.16 17.43 9.90
N LYS A 24 9.10 16.65 9.66
CA LYS A 24 8.97 15.28 10.20
C LYS A 24 10.14 14.38 9.76
N ARG A 25 10.52 14.42 8.48
CA ARG A 25 11.66 13.67 7.93
C ARG A 25 12.98 14.07 8.58
N LYS A 26 13.25 15.37 8.72
CA LYS A 26 14.45 15.87 9.43
C LYS A 26 14.49 15.38 10.88
N LYS A 27 13.38 15.49 11.61
CA LYS A 27 13.27 15.00 12.99
C LYS A 27 13.50 13.48 13.07
N ALA A 28 12.96 12.71 12.12
CA ALA A 28 13.14 11.28 12.09
C ALA A 28 14.59 10.87 11.84
N LEU A 29 15.30 11.55 10.93
CA LEU A 29 16.73 11.34 10.68
C LEU A 29 17.56 11.62 11.93
N LEU A 30 17.34 12.77 12.58
CA LEU A 30 18.03 13.15 13.82
C LEU A 30 17.78 12.14 14.95
N LYS A 31 16.52 11.76 15.19
CA LYS A 31 16.14 10.78 16.22
C LYS A 31 16.81 9.42 16.01
N ASN A 32 17.04 9.04 14.75
CA ASN A 32 17.66 7.78 14.38
C ASN A 32 19.18 7.87 14.20
N ASN A 33 19.79 9.04 14.47
CA ASN A 33 21.20 9.33 14.27
C ASN A 33 21.68 8.99 12.84
N LEU A 34 20.85 9.30 11.85
CA LEU A 34 21.10 9.07 10.43
C LEU A 34 21.52 10.36 9.74
N GLU A 35 22.64 10.29 9.03
CA GLU A 35 23.07 11.33 8.09
C GLU A 35 22.49 11.01 6.71
N TYR A 36 21.85 12.01 6.09
CA TYR A 36 20.99 11.80 4.91
C TYR A 36 21.77 11.24 3.71
N GLU A 37 22.90 11.85 3.35
CA GLU A 37 23.63 11.44 2.15
C GLU A 37 24.27 10.05 2.35
N LYS A 38 24.86 9.79 3.52
CA LYS A 38 25.37 8.46 3.85
C LYS A 38 24.28 7.39 3.81
N PHE A 39 23.11 7.66 4.40
CA PHE A 39 22.02 6.68 4.42
C PHE A 39 21.45 6.44 3.02
N ARG A 40 21.33 7.49 2.21
CA ARG A 40 20.93 7.39 0.80
C ARG A 40 21.92 6.55 -0.01
N GLU A 41 23.21 6.79 0.14
CA GLU A 41 24.26 6.03 -0.55
C GLU A 41 24.24 4.56 -0.12
N GLU A 42 24.06 4.27 1.16
CA GLU A 42 23.95 2.91 1.68
C GLU A 42 22.75 2.17 1.03
N LEU A 43 21.57 2.79 1.00
CA LEU A 43 20.38 2.21 0.35
C LEU A 43 20.60 1.98 -1.16
N TYR A 44 21.28 2.91 -1.83
CA TYR A 44 21.63 2.78 -3.24
C TYR A 44 22.55 1.57 -3.47
N GLN A 45 23.59 1.39 -2.65
CA GLN A 45 24.50 0.24 -2.78
C GLN A 45 23.79 -1.08 -2.49
N ILE A 46 22.88 -1.13 -1.51
CA ILE A 46 22.04 -2.31 -1.23
C ILE A 46 21.23 -2.67 -2.48
N LYS A 47 20.51 -1.71 -3.06
CA LYS A 47 19.68 -1.95 -4.25
C LYS A 47 20.51 -2.33 -5.47
N LYS A 48 21.64 -1.65 -5.70
CA LYS A 48 22.56 -1.94 -6.80
C LYS A 48 23.11 -3.37 -6.71
N ARG A 49 23.58 -3.77 -5.52
CA ARG A 49 24.04 -5.15 -5.26
C ARG A 49 22.92 -6.14 -5.48
N ALA A 50 21.73 -5.93 -4.89
CA ALA A 50 20.60 -6.85 -5.05
C ALA A 50 20.21 -7.05 -6.52
N ILE A 51 20.10 -5.98 -7.30
CA ILE A 51 19.75 -6.04 -8.72
C ILE A 51 20.81 -6.81 -9.53
N SER A 52 22.09 -6.62 -9.25
CA SER A 52 23.18 -7.28 -10.00
C SER A 52 23.18 -8.82 -9.88
N GLN A 53 22.55 -9.37 -8.84
CA GLN A 53 22.43 -10.81 -8.59
C GLN A 53 20.97 -11.26 -8.46
N ILE A 54 20.04 -10.51 -9.05
CA ILE A 54 18.60 -10.67 -8.80
C ILE A 54 18.07 -12.05 -9.15
N GLU A 55 18.59 -12.66 -10.21
CA GLU A 55 18.17 -14.00 -10.64
C GLU A 55 18.52 -15.07 -9.58
N ASN A 56 19.69 -14.95 -8.95
CA ASN A 56 20.10 -15.85 -7.87
C ASN A 56 19.30 -15.60 -6.59
N LEU A 57 19.13 -14.32 -6.22
CA LEU A 57 18.34 -13.95 -5.05
C LEU A 57 16.88 -14.39 -5.18
N LYS A 58 16.30 -14.25 -6.38
CA LYS A 58 14.96 -14.73 -6.71
C LYS A 58 14.84 -16.24 -6.48
N LYS A 59 15.75 -17.03 -7.04
CA LYS A 59 15.75 -18.51 -6.85
C LYS A 59 15.80 -18.90 -5.37
N LYS A 60 16.69 -18.27 -4.60
CA LYS A 60 16.79 -18.51 -3.15
C LYS A 60 15.50 -18.13 -2.41
N ALA A 61 14.98 -16.93 -2.67
CA ALA A 61 13.76 -16.44 -2.03
C ALA A 61 12.57 -17.37 -2.32
N ILE A 62 12.39 -17.80 -3.57
CA ILE A 62 11.31 -18.72 -3.95
C ILE A 62 11.45 -20.06 -3.22
N SER A 63 12.65 -20.63 -3.13
CA SER A 63 12.88 -21.88 -2.38
C SER A 63 12.50 -21.71 -0.91
N ALA A 64 13.05 -20.67 -0.26
CA ALA A 64 12.82 -20.42 1.16
C ALA A 64 11.36 -20.10 1.49
N LEU A 65 10.65 -19.34 0.64
CA LEU A 65 9.22 -19.08 0.79
C LEU A 65 8.41 -20.38 0.72
N LYS A 66 8.72 -21.27 -0.24
CA LYS A 66 8.07 -22.57 -0.36
C LYS A 66 8.35 -23.47 0.84
N GLU A 67 9.58 -23.47 1.35
CA GLU A 67 9.97 -24.19 2.57
C GLU A 67 9.19 -23.69 3.80
N ASN A 68 8.85 -22.40 3.84
CA ASN A 68 7.99 -21.79 4.86
C ASN A 68 6.48 -22.06 4.64
N GLY A 69 6.10 -22.91 3.68
CA GLY A 69 4.71 -23.26 3.39
C GLY A 69 3.95 -22.23 2.54
N ILE A 70 4.66 -21.25 1.96
CA ILE A 70 4.04 -20.23 1.10
C ILE A 70 4.00 -20.75 -0.34
N ASN A 71 2.81 -20.71 -0.95
CA ASN A 71 2.68 -20.98 -2.37
C ASN A 71 3.19 -19.78 -3.18
N VAL A 72 4.18 -20.02 -4.04
CA VAL A 72 4.78 -18.97 -4.86
C VAL A 72 4.45 -19.18 -6.33
N PHE A 73 3.91 -18.13 -6.94
CA PHE A 73 3.59 -18.05 -8.36
C PHE A 73 4.41 -16.94 -9.00
N GLU A 74 5.02 -17.23 -10.14
CA GLU A 74 5.71 -16.22 -10.94
C GLU A 74 4.78 -15.80 -12.09
N ALA A 75 4.72 -14.50 -12.35
CA ALA A 75 4.05 -13.91 -13.50
C ALA A 75 5.04 -13.05 -14.27
N LYS A 76 5.09 -13.20 -15.60
CA LYS A 76 5.99 -12.41 -16.46
C LYS A 76 5.42 -11.02 -16.79
N ASP A 77 4.11 -10.86 -16.67
CA ASP A 77 3.38 -9.64 -17.03
C ASP A 77 2.07 -9.50 -16.22
N ALA A 78 1.43 -8.33 -16.36
CA ALA A 78 0.19 -8.00 -15.67
C ALA A 78 -0.98 -8.93 -16.05
N LYS A 79 -0.99 -9.52 -17.26
CA LYS A 79 -2.07 -10.43 -17.68
C LYS A 79 -1.96 -11.75 -16.92
N GLU A 80 -0.76 -12.34 -16.89
CA GLU A 80 -0.50 -13.58 -16.16
C GLU A 80 -0.73 -13.41 -14.65
N ALA A 81 -0.33 -12.27 -14.08
CA ALA A 81 -0.60 -11.95 -12.68
C ALA A 81 -2.11 -11.93 -12.38
N ARG A 82 -2.92 -11.30 -13.23
CA ARG A 82 -4.38 -11.26 -13.08
C ARG A 82 -5.02 -12.65 -13.20
N GLU A 83 -4.59 -13.46 -14.16
CA GLU A 83 -5.08 -14.84 -14.34
C GLU A 83 -4.77 -15.71 -13.11
N ILE A 84 -3.57 -15.56 -12.52
CA ILE A 84 -3.20 -16.24 -11.27
C ILE A 84 -4.10 -15.80 -10.12
N ILE A 85 -4.31 -14.49 -9.95
CA ILE A 85 -5.16 -13.95 -8.88
C ILE A 85 -6.58 -14.49 -9.03
N GLU A 86 -7.20 -14.40 -10.21
CA GLU A 86 -8.55 -14.93 -10.47
C GLU A 86 -8.65 -16.42 -10.11
N LYS A 87 -7.65 -17.22 -10.48
CA LYS A 87 -7.59 -18.64 -10.15
C LYS A 87 -7.47 -18.88 -8.63
N LEU A 88 -6.73 -18.03 -7.91
CA LEU A 88 -6.58 -18.13 -6.45
C LEU A 88 -7.85 -17.73 -5.71
N LEU A 89 -8.60 -16.77 -6.24
CA LEU A 89 -9.87 -16.31 -5.66
C LEU A 89 -10.95 -17.41 -5.74
N LYS A 90 -10.98 -18.21 -6.82
CA LYS A 90 -12.04 -19.21 -7.03
C LYS A 90 -13.43 -18.54 -6.92
N GLU A 91 -14.30 -19.09 -6.08
CA GLU A 91 -15.64 -18.58 -5.79
C GLU A 91 -15.66 -17.44 -4.75
N LYS A 92 -14.53 -17.10 -4.12
CA LYS A 92 -14.47 -16.04 -3.11
C LYS A 92 -14.80 -14.69 -3.77
N THR A 93 -15.59 -13.88 -3.08
CA THR A 93 -16.11 -12.60 -3.58
C THR A 93 -15.74 -11.41 -2.70
N LYS A 94 -15.44 -11.62 -1.42
CA LYS A 94 -15.14 -10.54 -0.47
C LYS A 94 -13.64 -10.39 -0.27
N ILE A 95 -13.09 -9.33 -0.83
CA ILE A 95 -11.65 -9.08 -0.89
C ILE A 95 -11.35 -7.76 -0.18
N ILE A 96 -10.43 -7.81 0.78
CA ILE A 96 -9.85 -6.61 1.38
C ILE A 96 -8.42 -6.43 0.89
N LYS A 97 -8.05 -5.20 0.60
CA LYS A 97 -6.74 -4.86 0.06
C LYS A 97 -6.09 -3.79 0.92
N SER A 98 -4.81 -3.98 1.24
CA SER A 98 -3.97 -2.88 1.74
C SER A 98 -3.42 -2.09 0.57
N LYS A 99 -2.92 -0.88 0.86
CA LYS A 99 -2.14 -0.13 -0.12
C LYS A 99 -1.07 -1.01 -0.78
N SER A 100 -1.10 -1.09 -2.10
CA SER A 100 -0.19 -1.93 -2.90
C SER A 100 -0.04 -1.38 -4.30
N ASN A 101 1.08 -0.70 -4.55
CA ASN A 101 1.40 -0.17 -5.88
C ASN A 101 1.49 -1.29 -6.93
N ALA A 102 2.02 -2.46 -6.54
CA ALA A 102 2.14 -3.61 -7.44
C ALA A 102 0.77 -4.13 -7.90
N PHE A 103 -0.27 -4.03 -7.07
CA PHE A 103 -1.63 -4.34 -7.50
C PHE A 103 -2.15 -3.26 -8.47
N ASN A 104 -1.97 -1.97 -8.13
CA ASN A 104 -2.41 -0.85 -8.98
C ASN A 104 -1.76 -0.90 -10.38
N GLU A 105 -0.53 -1.41 -10.49
CA GLU A 105 0.20 -1.57 -11.76
C GLU A 105 -0.38 -2.68 -12.66
N ILE A 106 -0.94 -3.74 -12.08
CA ILE A 106 -1.53 -4.85 -12.84
C ILE A 106 -3.03 -4.70 -13.06
N GLU A 107 -3.66 -3.81 -12.30
CA GLU A 107 -5.08 -3.48 -12.39
C GLU A 107 -5.41 -2.93 -13.78
N LYS A 108 -6.61 -3.28 -14.26
CA LYS A 108 -7.19 -2.70 -15.46
C LYS A 108 -8.70 -2.58 -15.27
N GLU A 109 -9.34 -1.77 -16.11
CA GLU A 109 -10.79 -1.66 -16.14
C GLU A 109 -11.45 -3.05 -16.24
N GLY A 110 -12.43 -3.29 -15.36
CA GLY A 110 -13.18 -4.55 -15.27
C GLY A 110 -12.50 -5.69 -14.51
N PHE A 111 -11.24 -5.54 -14.08
CA PHE A 111 -10.58 -6.57 -13.25
C PHE A 111 -11.25 -6.65 -11.87
N LEU A 112 -11.71 -7.84 -11.49
CA LEU A 112 -12.45 -8.11 -10.23
C LEU A 112 -13.73 -7.27 -10.06
N ALA A 113 -14.33 -6.77 -11.15
CA ALA A 113 -15.54 -5.95 -11.09
C ALA A 113 -16.79 -6.69 -10.59
N ASP A 114 -16.78 -8.03 -10.65
CA ASP A 114 -17.80 -8.92 -10.09
C ASP A 114 -17.58 -9.24 -8.59
N LYS A 115 -16.49 -8.74 -8.00
CA LYS A 115 -16.08 -8.99 -6.61
C LYS A 115 -16.27 -7.74 -5.76
N GLU A 116 -16.51 -7.92 -4.47
CA GLU A 116 -16.43 -6.85 -3.48
C GLU A 116 -14.96 -6.65 -3.09
N LEU A 117 -14.26 -5.77 -3.81
CA LEU A 117 -12.90 -5.35 -3.47
C LEU A 117 -12.96 -4.06 -2.64
N ILE A 118 -12.39 -4.06 -1.43
CA ILE A 118 -12.39 -2.89 -0.53
C ILE A 118 -10.96 -2.52 -0.14
N GLU A 119 -10.60 -1.25 -0.33
CA GLU A 119 -9.36 -0.68 0.20
C GLU A 119 -9.44 -0.51 1.72
N THR A 120 -8.35 -0.82 2.41
CA THR A 120 -8.26 -0.70 3.88
C THR A 120 -7.38 0.45 4.33
N ASP A 121 -6.70 1.14 3.41
CA ASP A 121 -6.07 2.43 3.66
C ASP A 121 -7.15 3.52 3.64
N LEU A 122 -7.17 4.40 4.64
CA LEU A 122 -8.21 5.43 4.76
C LEU A 122 -8.31 6.29 3.50
N GLY A 123 -7.16 6.72 2.97
CA GLY A 123 -7.13 7.61 1.83
C GLY A 123 -7.51 6.90 0.53
N ASP A 124 -7.02 5.68 0.32
CA ASP A 124 -7.39 4.88 -0.86
C ASP A 124 -8.88 4.51 -0.81
N PHE A 125 -9.43 4.20 0.37
CA PHE A 125 -10.87 3.97 0.56
C PHE A 125 -11.71 5.21 0.26
N ILE A 126 -11.26 6.40 0.68
CA ILE A 126 -11.93 7.67 0.34
C ILE A 126 -11.96 7.86 -1.18
N CYS A 127 -10.83 7.66 -1.87
CA CYS A 127 -10.80 7.71 -3.33
C CYS A 127 -11.75 6.68 -3.96
N GLN A 128 -11.80 5.47 -3.41
CA GLN A 128 -12.70 4.41 -3.86
C GLN A 128 -14.18 4.78 -3.75
N ILE A 129 -14.63 5.34 -2.62
CA ILE A 129 -16.04 5.74 -2.46
C ILE A 129 -16.39 6.94 -3.34
N MET A 130 -15.42 7.81 -3.60
CA MET A 130 -15.58 8.97 -4.48
C MET A 130 -15.57 8.60 -5.96
N GLU A 131 -15.10 7.40 -6.32
CA GLU A 131 -14.86 6.97 -7.70
C GLU A 131 -13.83 7.87 -8.40
N GLU A 132 -12.84 8.35 -7.63
CA GLU A 132 -11.76 9.21 -8.11
C GLU A 132 -10.39 8.52 -7.98
N LYS A 133 -9.44 8.95 -8.81
CA LYS A 133 -8.07 8.44 -8.74
C LYS A 133 -7.29 9.09 -7.60
N GLU A 134 -6.35 8.34 -7.03
CA GLU A 134 -5.38 8.88 -6.10
C GLU A 134 -4.57 10.03 -6.72
N SER A 135 -4.44 11.13 -5.99
CA SER A 135 -3.70 12.32 -6.44
C SER A 135 -2.22 12.30 -6.05
N HIS A 136 -1.85 11.49 -5.05
CA HIS A 136 -0.48 11.40 -4.56
C HIS A 136 -0.19 10.02 -3.95
N PRO A 137 0.98 9.40 -4.21
CA PRO A 137 1.28 8.04 -3.75
C PRO A 137 1.24 7.85 -2.23
N VAL A 138 1.61 8.87 -1.44
CA VAL A 138 1.60 8.80 0.04
C VAL A 138 0.29 9.34 0.63
N LEU A 139 -0.42 10.21 -0.09
CA LEU A 139 -1.57 10.97 0.42
C LEU A 139 -2.67 10.95 -0.66
N PRO A 140 -3.29 9.81 -0.91
CA PRO A 140 -4.12 9.58 -2.10
C PRO A 140 -5.27 10.60 -2.23
N ALA A 141 -5.97 10.85 -1.12
CA ALA A 141 -7.14 11.72 -1.04
C ALA A 141 -6.84 13.21 -0.72
N ILE A 142 -5.59 13.70 -0.85
CA ILE A 142 -5.23 15.07 -0.43
C ILE A 142 -5.95 16.21 -1.18
N HIS A 143 -6.50 15.92 -2.36
CA HIS A 143 -7.25 16.87 -3.17
C HIS A 143 -8.71 17.02 -2.73
N LEU A 144 -9.22 16.08 -1.92
CA LEU A 144 -10.62 16.01 -1.52
C LEU A 144 -10.84 16.79 -0.23
N ILE A 145 -11.94 17.54 -0.16
CA ILE A 145 -12.31 18.31 1.03
C ILE A 145 -13.35 17.57 1.89
N PRO A 146 -13.33 17.74 3.22
CA PRO A 146 -14.24 17.02 4.13
C PRO A 146 -15.73 17.14 3.79
N GLU A 147 -16.16 18.30 3.27
CA GLU A 147 -17.55 18.55 2.90
C GLU A 147 -18.03 17.65 1.75
N GLU A 148 -17.17 17.42 0.75
CA GLU A 148 -17.47 16.53 -0.39
C GLU A 148 -17.52 15.07 0.06
N ILE A 149 -16.58 14.68 0.92
CA ILE A 149 -16.50 13.32 1.47
C ILE A 149 -17.76 13.00 2.28
N VAL A 150 -18.18 13.89 3.18
CA VAL A 150 -19.41 13.70 3.98
C VAL A 150 -20.65 13.60 3.10
N LYS A 151 -20.75 14.46 2.07
CA LYS A 151 -21.88 14.39 1.12
C LYS A 151 -21.93 13.02 0.44
N LYS A 152 -20.80 12.50 -0.04
CA LYS A 152 -20.73 11.17 -0.66
C LYS A 152 -21.04 10.04 0.34
N ILE A 153 -20.59 10.17 1.58
CA ILE A 153 -20.93 9.21 2.66
C ILE A 153 -22.43 9.18 2.91
N LYS A 154 -23.08 10.34 2.95
CA LYS A 154 -24.54 10.44 3.10
C LYS A 154 -25.28 9.80 1.93
N GLU A 155 -24.82 10.04 0.71
CA GLU A 155 -25.40 9.42 -0.50
C GLU A 155 -25.25 7.90 -0.53
N LYS A 156 -24.06 7.37 -0.23
CA LYS A 156 -23.77 5.92 -0.33
C LYS A 156 -24.22 5.11 0.88
N PHE A 157 -24.13 5.66 2.08
CA PHE A 157 -24.32 4.94 3.34
C PHE A 157 -25.45 5.51 4.20
N ASN A 158 -26.20 6.51 3.71
CA ASN A 158 -27.31 7.14 4.41
C ASN A 158 -26.96 7.60 5.85
N THR A 159 -25.72 8.09 6.02
CA THR A 159 -25.17 8.53 7.32
C THR A 159 -24.78 10.00 7.25
N ASP A 160 -25.26 10.79 8.21
CA ASP A 160 -24.90 12.21 8.33
C ASP A 160 -23.73 12.38 9.29
N LEU A 161 -22.77 13.21 8.93
CA LEU A 161 -21.54 13.44 9.69
C LEU A 161 -21.18 14.93 9.63
N GLU A 162 -20.53 15.42 10.68
CA GLU A 162 -19.87 16.73 10.55
C GLU A 162 -18.68 16.62 9.59
N PRO A 163 -18.41 17.63 8.74
CA PRO A 163 -17.28 17.66 7.82
C PRO A 163 -15.96 17.92 8.56
N LYS A 164 -15.62 17.02 9.49
CA LYS A 164 -14.40 17.02 10.30
C LYS A 164 -13.58 15.78 9.98
N PRO A 165 -12.26 15.89 9.75
CA PRO A 165 -11.40 14.76 9.47
C PRO A 165 -11.50 13.62 10.50
N GLU A 166 -11.63 13.94 11.80
CA GLU A 166 -11.74 12.91 12.83
C GLU A 166 -13.03 12.08 12.69
N LYS A 167 -14.16 12.75 12.39
CA LYS A 167 -15.46 12.08 12.22
C LYS A 167 -15.50 11.18 10.99
N ILE A 168 -14.89 11.63 9.90
CA ILE A 168 -14.74 10.84 8.68
C ILE A 168 -13.88 9.61 8.95
N ALA A 169 -12.72 9.79 9.59
CA ALA A 169 -11.82 8.69 9.92
C ALA A 169 -12.46 7.66 10.85
N ASP A 170 -13.24 8.10 11.85
CA ASP A 170 -13.95 7.20 12.77
C ASP A 170 -15.05 6.40 12.06
N PHE A 171 -15.82 7.04 11.19
CA PHE A 171 -16.83 6.36 10.37
C PHE A 171 -16.18 5.30 9.48
N VAL A 172 -15.16 5.68 8.71
CA VAL A 172 -14.46 4.76 7.80
C VAL A 172 -13.85 3.60 8.58
N ARG A 173 -13.21 3.86 9.72
CA ARG A 173 -12.63 2.80 10.56
C ARG A 173 -13.67 1.78 11.01
N ASN A 174 -14.85 2.21 11.44
CA ASN A 174 -15.91 1.30 11.87
C ASN A 174 -16.45 0.48 10.71
N LEU A 175 -16.70 1.12 9.56
CA LEU A 175 -17.14 0.45 8.34
C LEU A 175 -16.11 -0.58 7.86
N LEU A 176 -14.83 -0.22 7.82
CA LEU A 176 -13.76 -1.13 7.41
C LEU A 176 -13.63 -2.32 8.36
N ARG A 177 -13.83 -2.15 9.68
CA ARG A 177 -13.84 -3.28 10.62
C ARG A 177 -14.94 -4.29 10.30
N GLU A 178 -16.14 -3.83 9.97
CA GLU A 178 -17.23 -4.72 9.56
C GLU A 178 -16.88 -5.45 8.26
N LYS A 179 -16.35 -4.74 7.25
CA LYS A 179 -15.95 -5.36 5.98
C LYS A 179 -14.84 -6.40 6.16
N ILE A 180 -13.79 -6.04 6.90
CA ILE A 180 -12.68 -6.94 7.24
C ILE A 180 -13.21 -8.20 7.94
N SER A 181 -14.16 -8.06 8.87
CA SER A 181 -14.68 -9.19 9.64
C SER A 181 -15.31 -10.29 8.77
N THR A 182 -15.82 -9.92 7.58
CA THR A 182 -16.47 -10.83 6.63
C THR A 182 -15.62 -11.16 5.41
N ALA A 183 -14.38 -10.68 5.35
CA ALA A 183 -13.50 -10.84 4.20
C ALA A 183 -12.99 -12.28 4.06
N GLU A 184 -12.95 -12.77 2.83
CA GLU A 184 -12.49 -14.12 2.50
C GLU A 184 -11.04 -14.13 2.02
N VAL A 185 -10.60 -13.03 1.40
CA VAL A 185 -9.25 -12.85 0.87
C VAL A 185 -8.67 -11.51 1.27
N GLY A 186 -7.43 -11.53 1.74
CA GLY A 186 -6.62 -10.34 1.96
C GLY A 186 -5.56 -10.20 0.87
N ILE A 187 -5.41 -9.01 0.29
CA ILE A 187 -4.36 -8.71 -0.67
C ILE A 187 -3.45 -7.63 -0.10
N SER A 188 -2.14 -7.88 -0.08
CA SER A 188 -1.16 -6.87 0.31
C SER A 188 -0.01 -6.77 -0.69
N GLY A 189 0.76 -5.69 -0.56
CA GLY A 189 2.10 -5.60 -1.15
C GLY A 189 3.17 -6.20 -0.24
N ALA A 190 4.43 -6.02 -0.64
CA ALA A 190 5.60 -6.19 0.21
C ALA A 190 6.51 -4.96 0.12
N ASN A 191 7.04 -4.50 1.25
CA ASN A 191 8.06 -3.45 1.25
C ASN A 191 9.42 -4.03 0.84
N VAL A 192 9.75 -5.23 1.33
CA VAL A 192 10.98 -5.94 0.99
C VAL A 192 10.82 -7.45 1.28
N ILE A 193 11.49 -8.27 0.46
CA ILE A 193 11.55 -9.73 0.65
C ILE A 193 13.01 -10.13 0.79
N THR A 194 13.36 -10.97 1.76
CA THR A 194 14.73 -11.46 1.91
C THR A 194 14.95 -12.75 1.14
N SER A 195 16.20 -13.03 0.76
CA SER A 195 16.55 -14.25 0.03
C SER A 195 16.33 -15.54 0.84
N ASP A 196 16.23 -15.44 2.17
CA ASP A 196 15.86 -16.51 3.09
C ASP A 196 14.35 -16.54 3.43
N GLY A 197 13.52 -15.92 2.59
CA GLY A 197 12.07 -16.15 2.57
C GLY A 197 11.27 -15.39 3.64
N LYS A 198 11.73 -14.22 4.09
CA LYS A 198 10.96 -13.32 4.97
C LYS A 198 10.32 -12.20 4.15
N ILE A 199 9.03 -11.96 4.38
CA ILE A 199 8.29 -10.85 3.79
C ILE A 199 8.13 -9.79 4.87
N LEU A 200 8.66 -8.58 4.64
CA LEU A 200 8.52 -7.47 5.56
C LEU A 200 7.53 -6.47 4.99
N ILE A 201 6.54 -6.12 5.81
CA ILE A 201 5.51 -5.14 5.49
C ILE A 201 5.45 -4.14 6.64
N LEU A 202 5.49 -2.85 6.31
CA LEU A 202 5.38 -1.77 7.28
C LEU A 202 3.93 -1.31 7.34
N GLU A 203 3.38 -1.20 8.55
CA GLU A 203 2.02 -0.74 8.78
C GLU A 203 1.98 0.50 9.67
N ASN A 204 0.94 1.33 9.49
CA ASN A 204 0.71 2.56 10.25
C ASN A 204 -0.56 2.47 11.12
N GLU A 205 -1.62 1.83 10.62
CA GLU A 205 -2.97 1.89 11.22
C GLU A 205 -3.47 0.54 11.74
N GLY A 206 -2.63 -0.50 11.70
CA GLY A 206 -3.00 -1.88 12.05
C GLY A 206 -3.88 -2.58 11.00
N ASN A 207 -4.21 -1.89 9.91
CA ASN A 207 -5.03 -2.39 8.82
C ASN A 207 -4.36 -3.55 8.05
N ILE A 208 -3.05 -3.46 7.81
CA ILE A 208 -2.30 -4.52 7.10
C ILE A 208 -2.23 -5.80 7.92
N SER A 209 -2.01 -5.71 9.24
CA SER A 209 -2.10 -6.88 10.13
C SER A 209 -3.45 -7.57 10.04
N LEU A 210 -4.55 -6.82 9.89
CA LEU A 210 -5.87 -7.41 9.69
C LEU A 210 -6.02 -8.03 8.29
N VAL A 211 -5.57 -7.35 7.24
CA VAL A 211 -5.58 -7.88 5.86
C VAL A 211 -4.81 -9.19 5.75
N SER A 212 -3.68 -9.31 6.45
CA SER A 212 -2.80 -10.48 6.35
C SER A 212 -3.19 -11.65 7.26
N ARG A 213 -3.90 -11.40 8.36
CA ARG A 213 -4.17 -12.42 9.39
C ARG A 213 -5.63 -12.81 9.55
N TRP A 214 -6.55 -11.96 9.14
CA TRP A 214 -7.99 -12.22 9.31
C TRP A 214 -8.55 -13.16 8.25
N PRO A 215 -8.35 -12.91 6.94
CA PRO A 215 -8.90 -13.77 5.91
C PRO A 215 -8.20 -15.13 5.86
N GLU A 216 -8.92 -16.17 5.45
CA GLU A 216 -8.35 -17.52 5.27
C GLU A 216 -7.23 -17.54 4.22
N THR A 217 -7.31 -16.66 3.23
CA THR A 217 -6.32 -16.54 2.15
C THR A 217 -5.68 -15.17 2.16
N HIS A 218 -4.35 -15.12 2.30
CA HIS A 218 -3.56 -13.90 2.13
C HIS A 218 -2.71 -14.01 0.85
N ILE A 219 -2.90 -13.07 -0.06
CA ILE A 219 -2.13 -12.95 -1.30
C ILE A 219 -1.18 -11.76 -1.17
N VAL A 220 0.12 -12.03 -1.28
CA VAL A 220 1.15 -10.98 -1.36
C VAL A 220 1.56 -10.80 -2.81
N ILE A 221 1.47 -9.57 -3.30
CA ILE A 221 1.89 -9.21 -4.67
C ILE A 221 3.13 -8.34 -4.56
N SER A 222 4.21 -8.76 -5.21
CA SER A 222 5.49 -8.05 -5.17
C SER A 222 6.24 -8.23 -6.48
N GLY A 223 6.90 -7.17 -6.92
CA GLY A 223 7.94 -7.28 -7.93
C GLY A 223 9.22 -7.88 -7.35
N PHE A 224 10.03 -8.48 -8.22
CA PHE A 224 11.29 -9.13 -7.83
C PHE A 224 12.34 -8.12 -7.36
N GLU A 225 12.26 -6.85 -7.77
CA GLU A 225 13.16 -5.75 -7.34
C GLU A 225 13.05 -5.40 -5.84
N LYS A 226 12.04 -5.95 -5.16
CA LYS A 226 11.89 -5.91 -3.70
C LYS A 226 12.75 -6.95 -2.98
N ILE A 227 13.35 -7.90 -3.69
CA ILE A 227 14.16 -8.96 -3.09
C ILE A 227 15.55 -8.39 -2.72
N VAL A 228 16.00 -8.68 -1.51
CA VAL A 228 17.35 -8.36 -1.01
C VAL A 228 18.02 -9.58 -0.42
N GLU A 229 19.33 -9.48 -0.20
CA GLU A 229 20.14 -10.61 0.21
C GLU A 229 19.84 -11.08 1.63
N ASN A 230 19.75 -10.15 2.59
CA ASN A 230 19.66 -10.50 4.01
C ASN A 230 18.71 -9.55 4.77
N LEU A 231 18.43 -9.93 6.02
CA LEU A 231 17.53 -9.17 6.90
C LEU A 231 18.08 -7.79 7.27
N GLU A 232 19.40 -7.61 7.38
CA GLU A 232 19.99 -6.31 7.70
C GLU A 232 19.69 -5.27 6.61
N ASP A 233 19.91 -5.65 5.35
CA ASP A 233 19.57 -4.84 4.18
C ASP A 233 18.08 -4.52 4.15
N ALA A 234 17.23 -5.52 4.45
CA ALA A 234 15.79 -5.36 4.50
C ALA A 234 15.36 -4.35 5.58
N LEU A 235 15.92 -4.43 6.79
CA LEU A 235 15.61 -3.51 7.88
C LEU A 235 16.03 -2.06 7.57
N LYS A 236 17.13 -1.86 6.84
CA LYS A 236 17.53 -0.52 6.36
C LYS A 236 16.52 0.04 5.37
N ILE A 237 16.02 -0.78 4.43
CA ILE A 237 14.97 -0.37 3.49
C ILE A 237 13.67 -0.05 4.23
N ILE A 238 13.24 -0.88 5.19
CA ILE A 238 12.05 -0.61 6.01
C ILE A 238 12.20 0.70 6.79
N LYS A 239 13.38 0.94 7.36
CA LYS A 239 13.68 2.20 8.06
C LYS A 239 13.57 3.40 7.14
N ALA A 240 13.98 3.27 5.88
CA ALA A 240 13.79 4.31 4.87
C ALA A 240 12.29 4.52 4.58
N SER A 241 11.51 3.46 4.32
CA SER A 241 10.06 3.57 4.13
C SER A 241 9.37 4.27 5.31
N ALA A 242 9.76 3.97 6.55
CA ALA A 242 9.20 4.64 7.72
C ALA A 242 9.49 6.16 7.80
N ILE A 243 10.56 6.63 7.16
CA ILE A 243 10.93 8.06 7.12
C ILE A 243 10.22 8.78 5.96
N TRP A 244 10.16 8.16 4.79
CA TRP A 244 9.69 8.83 3.56
C TRP A 244 8.25 8.53 3.14
N GLY A 245 7.64 7.47 3.66
CA GLY A 245 6.41 6.88 3.14
C GLY A 245 6.75 5.79 2.13
#